data_AF-A0A3D2X682-F1
#
_entry.id   AF-A0A3D2X682-F1
#
_cell.length_a   1.000
_cell.length_b   1.000
_cell.length_c   1.000
_cell.angle_alpha   90.00
_cell.angle_beta   90.00
_cell.angle_gamma   90.00
#
_symmetry.space_group_name_H-M   'P 1'
#
loop_
_entity.id
_entity.type
_entity.pdbx_description
1 polymer ?
#
loop_
_entity_poly.entity_id
_entity_poly.type
_entity_poly.pdbx_seq_one_letter_code
_entity_poly.pdbx_strand_id
1 'polypeptide(L)'
;MEVMYAFTDESGNHEFNFDQDGVSTYFIVTAVLITEARLNAVENEVEAIRKKYFQTEEMKSSLVGKNHARRLEILNELMDTDFKIFSVVVDKQKLFNDSGLMYQESFYKFVNNLVHKELRYAFKKLVVCADEIGGNEYMKSFCNYVKDNEDIPNLFGEREFYFQDSKNNVLIQLAGFISGTLSFEYEKDKKEDAPNYIKILDKKIIRIEHFPRIISKYIIEKSTISDEHNNEISDICLRHIQGFLSKYEKAADEDRMNQVIVLKYLCSKFLNNDTRKYIPTTELINNLKYRTGKAVSMQYFRTRIIAKLRDEGVIIASSSKGYKIPAKENELYDFINHGTTIIMPMLARLKKCRDNIKIGTGGNLDLFDNSEYTTLRQFFDI
;
A
#
# COMPACT_ATOMS: atom_id res chain seq x y z
N MET A 1 -4.12 5.47 -32.22
CA MET A 1 -3.98 4.84 -30.89
C MET A 1 -5.23 4.03 -30.66
N GLU A 2 -5.07 2.75 -30.36
CA GLU A 2 -6.17 1.80 -30.21
C GLU A 2 -6.87 2.01 -28.86
N VAL A 3 -8.20 1.98 -28.84
CA VAL A 3 -9.00 2.14 -27.61
C VAL A 3 -8.95 0.82 -26.84
N MET A 4 -8.76 0.91 -25.52
CA MET A 4 -8.76 -0.24 -24.63
C MET A 4 -10.09 -0.30 -23.87
N TYR A 5 -10.68 -1.49 -23.75
CA TYR A 5 -11.87 -1.76 -22.94
C TYR A 5 -11.47 -2.51 -21.67
N ALA A 6 -11.95 -2.05 -20.52
CA ALA A 6 -11.75 -2.64 -19.20
C ALA A 6 -13.10 -3.08 -18.61
N PHE A 7 -13.37 -4.38 -18.61
CA PHE A 7 -14.54 -4.97 -17.98
C PHE A 7 -14.23 -5.28 -16.52
N THR A 8 -14.92 -4.64 -15.59
CA THR A 8 -14.60 -4.75 -14.15
C THR A 8 -15.69 -5.43 -13.36
N ASP A 9 -15.30 -6.29 -12.43
CA ASP A 9 -16.19 -6.91 -11.43
C ASP A 9 -15.41 -7.19 -10.13
N GLU A 10 -16.12 -7.34 -9.02
CA GLU A 10 -15.53 -7.56 -7.69
C GLU A 10 -15.81 -8.95 -7.09
N SER A 11 -14.98 -9.32 -6.11
CA SER A 11 -15.21 -10.48 -5.27
C SER A 11 -14.82 -10.15 -3.83
N GLY A 12 -15.70 -10.51 -2.89
CA GLY A 12 -15.56 -10.21 -1.47
C GLY A 12 -16.59 -9.20 -0.98
N ASN A 13 -16.82 -9.19 0.32
CA ASN A 13 -17.71 -8.24 1.00
C ASN A 13 -16.90 -7.16 1.74
N HIS A 14 -17.55 -6.06 2.14
CA HIS A 14 -16.91 -5.00 2.91
C HIS A 14 -16.73 -5.34 4.40
N GLU A 15 -17.45 -6.33 4.92
CA GLU A 15 -17.52 -6.62 6.35
C GLU A 15 -16.15 -6.92 6.98
N PHE A 16 -15.94 -6.43 8.21
CA PHE A 16 -14.67 -6.56 8.95
C PHE A 16 -14.76 -7.55 10.12
N ASN A 17 -15.92 -8.18 10.33
CA ASN A 17 -16.10 -9.17 11.39
C ASN A 17 -15.69 -10.56 10.90
N PHE A 18 -14.38 -10.82 10.89
CA PHE A 18 -13.82 -12.06 10.35
C PHE A 18 -14.18 -13.33 11.14
N ASP A 19 -14.83 -13.19 12.30
CA ASP A 19 -15.33 -14.32 13.11
C ASP A 19 -16.74 -14.78 12.67
N GLN A 20 -17.40 -14.05 11.76
CA GLN A 20 -18.71 -14.42 11.21
C GLN A 20 -18.57 -15.23 9.91
N ASP A 21 -19.37 -16.30 9.80
CA ASP A 21 -19.49 -17.10 8.59
C ASP A 21 -19.94 -16.21 7.40
N GLY A 22 -19.16 -16.23 6.32
CA GLY A 22 -19.44 -15.47 5.09
C GLY A 22 -18.63 -14.17 4.95
N VAL A 23 -17.85 -13.77 5.96
CA VAL A 23 -16.98 -12.60 5.87
C VAL A 23 -15.68 -12.93 5.14
N SER A 24 -15.52 -12.36 3.95
CA SER A 24 -14.26 -12.46 3.20
C SER A 24 -13.12 -11.77 3.94
N THR A 25 -11.91 -12.32 3.89
CA THR A 25 -10.71 -11.65 4.42
C THR A 25 -10.07 -10.74 3.38
N TYR A 26 -10.34 -10.97 2.10
CA TYR A 26 -9.84 -10.17 0.99
C TYR A 26 -10.98 -9.55 0.18
N PHE A 27 -10.73 -8.35 -0.34
CA PHE A 27 -11.58 -7.70 -1.33
C PHE A 27 -10.80 -7.59 -2.64
N ILE A 28 -11.30 -8.19 -3.71
CA ILE A 28 -10.61 -8.32 -4.99
C ILE A 28 -11.43 -7.62 -6.07
N VAL A 29 -10.80 -6.70 -6.79
CA VAL A 29 -11.40 -6.08 -7.98
C VAL A 29 -10.59 -6.52 -9.17
N THR A 30 -11.25 -7.08 -10.19
CA THR A 30 -10.58 -7.56 -11.40
C THR A 30 -11.10 -6.81 -12.61
N ALA A 31 -10.17 -6.36 -13.44
CA ALA A 31 -10.40 -5.75 -14.74
C ALA A 31 -9.89 -6.69 -15.84
N VAL A 32 -10.77 -7.08 -16.75
CA VAL A 32 -10.44 -7.78 -17.99
C VAL A 32 -10.24 -6.75 -19.10
N LEU A 33 -9.05 -6.76 -19.68
CA LEU A 33 -8.55 -5.76 -20.60
C LEU A 33 -8.53 -6.33 -22.03
N ILE A 34 -9.26 -5.69 -22.94
CA ILE A 34 -9.39 -6.10 -24.35
C ILE A 34 -9.23 -4.88 -25.27
N THR A 35 -8.51 -5.01 -26.38
CA THR A 35 -8.39 -3.96 -27.41
C THR A 35 -9.65 -3.91 -28.28
N GLU A 36 -10.07 -2.71 -28.70
CA GLU A 36 -11.25 -2.51 -29.55
C GLU A 36 -11.30 -3.43 -30.78
N ALA A 37 -10.17 -3.64 -31.47
CA ALA A 37 -10.12 -4.51 -32.65
C ALA A 37 -10.46 -5.99 -32.38
N ARG A 38 -10.29 -6.45 -31.14
CA ARG A 38 -10.49 -7.85 -30.73
C ARG A 38 -11.76 -8.04 -29.91
N LEU A 39 -12.46 -6.96 -29.57
CA LEU A 39 -13.63 -6.98 -28.68
C LEU A 39 -14.69 -7.99 -29.13
N ASN A 40 -15.14 -7.87 -30.38
CA ASN A 40 -16.17 -8.77 -30.95
C ASN A 40 -15.71 -10.23 -31.03
N ALA A 41 -14.42 -10.47 -31.28
CA ALA A 41 -13.90 -11.84 -31.37
C ALA A 41 -13.92 -12.50 -29.98
N VAL A 42 -13.37 -11.81 -28.98
CA VAL A 42 -13.32 -12.29 -27.59
C VAL A 42 -14.73 -12.47 -27.04
N GLU A 43 -15.65 -11.55 -27.31
CA GLU A 43 -17.05 -11.67 -26.85
C GLU A 43 -17.71 -12.95 -27.39
N ASN A 44 -17.53 -13.27 -28.68
CA ASN A 44 -18.07 -14.48 -29.29
C ASN A 44 -17.42 -15.77 -28.74
N GLU A 45 -16.09 -15.76 -28.53
CA GLU A 45 -15.37 -16.90 -27.95
C GLU A 45 -15.81 -17.17 -26.51
N VAL A 46 -15.91 -16.14 -25.69
CA VAL A 46 -16.34 -16.26 -24.29
C VAL A 46 -17.80 -16.68 -24.20
N GLU A 47 -18.68 -16.17 -25.08
CA GLU A 47 -20.07 -16.59 -25.16
C GLU A 47 -20.22 -18.07 -25.57
N ALA A 48 -19.35 -18.57 -26.46
CA ALA A 48 -19.32 -19.99 -26.81
C ALA A 48 -18.94 -20.86 -25.60
N ILE A 49 -17.94 -20.43 -24.83
CA ILE A 49 -17.52 -21.09 -23.59
C ILE A 49 -18.65 -21.03 -22.55
N ARG A 50 -19.33 -19.89 -22.40
CA ARG A 50 -20.49 -19.74 -21.50
C ARG A 50 -21.56 -20.76 -21.86
N LYS A 51 -21.97 -20.84 -23.13
CA LYS A 51 -22.99 -21.79 -23.59
C LYS A 51 -22.58 -23.24 -23.37
N LYS A 52 -21.30 -23.58 -23.54
CA LYS A 52 -20.78 -24.93 -23.35
C LYS A 52 -20.82 -25.38 -21.89
N TYR A 53 -20.40 -24.52 -20.96
CA TYR A 53 -20.23 -24.91 -19.55
C TYR A 53 -21.37 -24.47 -18.62
N PHE A 54 -22.10 -23.43 -18.99
CA PHE A 54 -23.17 -22.83 -18.17
C PHE A 54 -24.53 -22.82 -18.89
N GLN A 55 -24.58 -23.24 -20.17
CA GLN A 55 -25.82 -23.33 -20.96
C GLN A 55 -26.55 -21.97 -21.05
N THR A 56 -27.69 -21.84 -20.37
CA THR A 56 -28.50 -20.61 -20.30
C THR A 56 -28.17 -19.75 -19.08
N GLU A 57 -27.39 -20.26 -18.13
CA GLU A 57 -27.03 -19.54 -16.91
C GLU A 57 -25.84 -18.59 -17.15
N GLU A 58 -25.73 -17.60 -16.26
CA GLU A 58 -24.62 -16.65 -16.23
C GLU A 58 -23.32 -17.33 -15.77
N MET A 59 -22.18 -16.86 -16.27
CA MET A 59 -20.85 -17.36 -15.89
C MET A 59 -20.48 -16.92 -14.46
N LYS A 60 -21.07 -17.55 -13.44
CA LYS A 60 -20.80 -17.23 -12.04
C LYS A 60 -19.83 -18.20 -11.40
N SER A 61 -18.80 -17.66 -10.73
CA SER A 61 -17.84 -18.45 -9.93
C SER A 61 -18.52 -19.29 -8.84
N SER A 62 -19.64 -18.81 -8.28
CA SER A 62 -20.43 -19.52 -7.26
C SER A 62 -21.07 -20.81 -7.78
N LEU A 63 -21.47 -20.86 -9.06
CA LEU A 63 -22.07 -22.05 -9.69
C LEU A 63 -21.05 -23.19 -9.87
N VAL A 64 -19.77 -22.85 -10.03
CA VAL A 64 -18.68 -23.83 -10.12
C VAL A 64 -18.19 -24.23 -8.72
N GLY A 65 -18.23 -23.31 -7.75
CA GLY A 65 -17.88 -23.60 -6.36
C GLY A 65 -16.47 -24.16 -6.19
N LYS A 66 -16.32 -25.15 -5.30
CA LYS A 66 -15.06 -25.87 -5.01
C LYS A 66 -14.72 -26.97 -6.05
N ASN A 67 -15.44 -27.07 -7.17
CA ASN A 67 -15.11 -28.04 -8.21
C ASN A 67 -13.91 -27.55 -9.04
N HIS A 68 -12.71 -27.80 -8.51
CA HIS A 68 -11.46 -27.35 -9.10
C HIS A 68 -11.21 -27.95 -10.49
N ALA A 69 -11.62 -29.20 -10.74
CA ALA A 69 -11.48 -29.85 -12.05
C ALA A 69 -12.29 -29.12 -13.13
N ARG A 70 -13.58 -28.86 -12.88
CA ARG A 70 -14.43 -28.08 -13.80
C ARG A 70 -13.90 -26.66 -14.01
N ARG A 71 -13.38 -26.03 -12.95
CA ARG A 71 -12.78 -24.69 -13.04
C ARG A 71 -11.54 -24.70 -13.94
N LEU A 72 -10.68 -25.70 -13.82
CA LEU A 72 -9.48 -25.84 -14.65
C LEU A 72 -9.82 -26.02 -16.14
N GLU A 73 -10.84 -26.82 -16.46
CA GLU A 73 -11.30 -27.00 -17.84
C GLU A 73 -11.75 -25.67 -18.46
N ILE A 74 -12.60 -24.93 -17.74
CA ILE A 74 -13.08 -23.61 -18.19
C ILE A 74 -11.92 -22.64 -18.35
N LEU A 75 -11.00 -22.59 -17.38
CA LEU A 75 -9.84 -21.70 -17.44
C LEU A 75 -8.93 -22.03 -18.62
N ASN A 76 -8.66 -23.31 -18.90
CA ASN A 76 -7.82 -23.71 -20.03
C ASN A 76 -8.40 -23.23 -21.37
N GLU A 77 -9.72 -23.33 -21.58
CA GLU A 77 -10.36 -22.80 -22.80
C GLU A 77 -10.34 -21.27 -22.85
N LEU A 78 -10.50 -20.61 -21.70
CA LEU A 78 -10.37 -19.16 -21.62
C LEU A 78 -8.93 -18.68 -21.93
N MET A 79 -7.90 -19.47 -21.62
CA MET A 79 -6.51 -19.10 -21.91
C MET A 79 -6.21 -18.94 -23.41
N ASP A 80 -6.99 -19.58 -24.29
CA ASP A 80 -6.84 -19.45 -25.74
C ASP A 80 -7.37 -18.12 -26.28
N THR A 81 -8.30 -17.47 -25.57
CA THR A 81 -8.93 -16.20 -25.97
C THR A 81 -8.05 -15.00 -25.67
N ASP A 82 -8.06 -13.96 -26.52
CA ASP A 82 -7.10 -12.84 -26.39
C ASP A 82 -7.57 -11.69 -25.48
N PHE A 83 -7.56 -11.95 -24.17
CA PHE A 83 -7.73 -10.92 -23.15
C PHE A 83 -6.53 -10.83 -22.22
N LYS A 84 -6.48 -9.76 -21.42
CA LYS A 84 -5.50 -9.57 -20.35
C LYS A 84 -6.19 -9.29 -19.02
N ILE A 85 -5.51 -9.57 -17.92
CA ILE A 85 -6.07 -9.46 -16.57
C ILE A 85 -5.26 -8.45 -15.76
N PHE A 86 -5.97 -7.52 -15.13
CA PHE A 86 -5.44 -6.67 -14.06
C PHE A 86 -6.30 -6.86 -12.82
N SER A 87 -5.70 -7.08 -11.65
CA SER A 87 -6.46 -7.23 -10.41
C SER A 87 -5.87 -6.41 -9.28
N VAL A 88 -6.72 -5.84 -8.43
CA VAL A 88 -6.37 -5.20 -7.18
C VAL A 88 -6.86 -6.09 -6.03
N VAL A 89 -5.96 -6.55 -5.18
CA VAL A 89 -6.23 -7.42 -4.04
C VAL A 89 -6.00 -6.64 -2.76
N VAL A 90 -7.07 -6.39 -2.02
CA VAL A 90 -7.05 -5.69 -0.74
C VAL A 90 -7.16 -6.69 0.41
N ASP A 91 -6.11 -6.81 1.21
CA ASP A 91 -6.08 -7.58 2.45
C ASP A 91 -6.73 -6.76 3.57
N LYS A 92 -7.97 -7.12 3.95
CA LYS A 92 -8.74 -6.37 4.96
C LYS A 92 -8.19 -6.58 6.37
N GLN A 93 -7.50 -7.68 6.64
CA GLN A 93 -6.93 -7.97 7.96
C GLN A 93 -5.77 -7.04 8.30
N LYS A 94 -5.10 -6.49 7.28
CA LYS A 94 -3.98 -5.55 7.43
C LYS A 94 -4.38 -4.08 7.38
N LEU A 95 -5.66 -3.78 7.14
CA LEU A 95 -6.16 -2.41 7.18
C LEU A 95 -6.17 -1.91 8.63
N PHE A 96 -5.78 -0.65 8.82
CA PHE A 96 -5.76 -0.06 10.16
C PHE A 96 -7.17 0.40 10.51
N ASN A 97 -7.70 -0.05 11.65
CA ASN A 97 -9.04 0.34 12.10
C ASN A 97 -9.20 1.86 12.30
N ASP A 98 -8.10 2.60 12.52
CA ASP A 98 -8.08 4.06 12.62
C ASP A 98 -8.11 4.81 11.28
N SER A 99 -8.09 4.11 10.14
CA SER A 99 -7.92 4.73 8.81
C SER A 99 -9.20 5.33 8.21
N GLY A 100 -10.35 5.28 8.90
CA GLY A 100 -11.65 5.63 8.34
C GLY A 100 -12.14 4.64 7.26
N LEU A 101 -11.28 3.71 6.80
CA LEU A 101 -11.60 2.64 5.84
C LEU A 101 -12.47 1.54 6.46
N MET A 102 -12.77 1.62 7.75
CA MET A 102 -13.79 0.79 8.41
C MET A 102 -15.20 1.17 7.94
N TYR A 103 -15.40 2.39 7.45
CA TYR A 103 -16.68 2.82 6.87
C TYR A 103 -16.75 2.43 5.40
N GLN A 104 -17.89 1.86 5.01
CA GLN A 104 -18.13 1.31 3.67
C GLN A 104 -17.90 2.31 2.55
N GLU A 105 -18.47 3.52 2.66
CA GLU A 105 -18.29 4.57 1.65
C GLU A 105 -16.82 5.00 1.49
N SER A 106 -16.10 5.11 2.61
CA SER A 106 -14.69 5.49 2.60
C SER A 106 -13.81 4.39 2.01
N PHE A 107 -14.11 3.13 2.31
CA PHE A 107 -13.45 1.98 1.71
C PHE A 107 -13.68 1.90 0.20
N TYR A 108 -14.93 1.98 -0.25
CA TYR A 108 -15.25 1.93 -1.68
C TYR A 108 -14.60 3.08 -2.43
N LYS A 109 -14.67 4.31 -1.92
CA LYS A 109 -13.98 5.46 -2.51
C LYS A 109 -12.47 5.25 -2.60
N PHE A 110 -11.87 4.65 -1.57
CA PHE A 110 -10.44 4.32 -1.56
C PHE A 110 -10.07 3.29 -2.63
N VAL A 111 -10.81 2.17 -2.71
CA VAL A 111 -10.55 1.11 -3.70
C VAL A 111 -10.81 1.62 -5.12
N ASN A 112 -11.88 2.42 -5.31
CA ASN A 112 -12.19 3.07 -6.60
C ASN A 112 -11.05 3.95 -7.08
N ASN A 113 -10.52 4.81 -6.20
CA ASN A 113 -9.37 5.64 -6.51
C ASN A 113 -8.13 4.79 -6.86
N LEU A 114 -7.89 3.69 -6.14
CA LEU A 114 -6.75 2.81 -6.39
C LEU A 114 -6.84 2.15 -7.78
N VAL A 115 -7.99 1.55 -8.11
CA VAL A 115 -8.24 0.91 -9.41
C VAL A 115 -8.20 1.94 -10.55
N HIS A 116 -8.89 3.07 -10.38
CA HIS A 116 -8.94 4.13 -11.39
C HIS A 116 -7.54 4.71 -11.66
N LYS A 117 -6.74 4.96 -10.61
CA LYS A 117 -5.39 5.50 -10.74
C LYS A 117 -4.49 4.56 -11.54
N GLU A 118 -4.45 3.27 -11.21
CA GLU A 118 -3.60 2.31 -11.92
C GLU A 118 -4.03 2.14 -13.39
N LEU A 119 -5.34 2.08 -13.67
CA LEU A 119 -5.85 1.98 -15.04
C LEU A 119 -5.56 3.25 -15.86
N ARG A 120 -5.73 4.43 -15.26
CA ARG A 120 -5.46 5.72 -15.91
C ARG A 120 -3.98 5.94 -16.22
N TYR A 121 -3.07 5.51 -15.34
CA TYR A 121 -1.63 5.59 -15.63
C TYR A 121 -1.20 4.66 -16.77
N ALA A 122 -1.89 3.52 -16.94
CA ALA A 122 -1.49 2.51 -17.91
C ALA A 122 -1.97 2.83 -19.35
N PHE A 123 -3.13 3.48 -19.53
CA PHE A 123 -3.75 3.64 -20.85
C PHE A 123 -4.20 5.09 -21.13
N LYS A 124 -3.89 5.58 -22.33
CA LYS A 124 -4.29 6.93 -22.79
C LYS A 124 -5.75 7.04 -23.26
N LYS A 125 -6.34 5.94 -23.75
CA LYS A 125 -7.76 5.88 -24.17
C LYS A 125 -8.36 4.59 -23.59
N LEU A 126 -9.16 4.70 -22.54
CA LEU A 126 -9.77 3.57 -21.83
C LEU A 126 -11.29 3.72 -21.72
N VAL A 127 -12.02 2.65 -22.01
CA VAL A 127 -13.47 2.52 -21.75
C VAL A 127 -13.65 1.51 -20.62
N VAL A 128 -14.16 1.95 -19.48
CA VAL A 128 -14.51 1.10 -18.34
C VAL A 128 -15.97 0.65 -18.48
N CYS A 129 -16.16 -0.66 -18.51
CA CYS A 129 -17.46 -1.31 -18.57
C CYS A 129 -17.73 -2.03 -17.25
N ALA A 130 -18.78 -1.62 -16.55
CA ALA A 130 -19.23 -2.26 -15.31
C ALA A 130 -20.76 -2.33 -15.28
N ASP A 131 -21.31 -3.25 -14.47
CA ASP A 131 -22.75 -3.41 -14.32
C ASP A 131 -23.27 -2.50 -13.20
N GLU A 132 -24.06 -1.49 -13.56
CA GLU A 132 -24.67 -0.56 -12.60
C GLU A 132 -25.89 -1.17 -11.87
N ILE A 133 -26.44 -2.27 -12.40
CA ILE A 133 -27.73 -2.87 -12.00
C ILE A 133 -27.56 -4.14 -11.17
N GLY A 134 -26.43 -4.83 -11.24
CA GLY A 134 -26.14 -6.11 -10.56
C GLY A 134 -26.23 -6.13 -9.02
N GLY A 135 -26.71 -5.06 -8.38
CA GLY A 135 -27.01 -5.03 -6.94
C GLY A 135 -25.79 -4.79 -6.04
N ASN A 136 -24.58 -4.78 -6.58
CA ASN A 136 -23.37 -4.57 -5.78
C ASN A 136 -23.13 -3.07 -5.53
N GLU A 137 -23.15 -2.66 -4.26
CA GLU A 137 -23.01 -1.25 -3.86
C GLU A 137 -21.63 -0.68 -4.23
N TYR A 138 -20.61 -1.53 -4.33
CA TYR A 138 -19.29 -1.14 -4.77
C TYR A 138 -19.26 -0.75 -6.26
N MET A 139 -19.77 -1.59 -7.17
CA MET A 139 -19.83 -1.25 -8.60
C MET A 139 -20.57 0.07 -8.85
N LYS A 140 -21.71 0.31 -8.19
CA LYS A 140 -22.41 1.60 -8.28
C LYS A 140 -21.53 2.77 -7.84
N SER A 141 -20.83 2.61 -6.72
CA SER A 141 -19.87 3.61 -6.23
C SER A 141 -18.72 3.83 -7.23
N PHE A 142 -18.22 2.76 -7.86
CA PHE A 142 -17.16 2.83 -8.85
C PHE A 142 -17.60 3.54 -10.12
N CYS A 143 -18.78 3.22 -10.66
CA CYS A 143 -19.37 3.89 -11.81
C CYS A 143 -19.52 5.40 -11.56
N ASN A 144 -20.06 5.79 -10.41
CA ASN A 144 -20.20 7.19 -10.04
C ASN A 144 -18.83 7.87 -9.88
N TYR A 145 -17.87 7.19 -9.24
CA TYR A 145 -16.53 7.72 -9.08
C TYR A 145 -15.83 7.94 -10.43
N VAL A 146 -15.96 7.01 -11.37
CA VAL A 146 -15.41 7.16 -12.71
C VAL A 146 -16.08 8.34 -13.42
N LYS A 147 -17.42 8.41 -13.43
CA LYS A 147 -18.20 9.51 -14.03
C LYS A 147 -17.80 10.88 -13.48
N ASP A 148 -17.64 11.00 -12.16
CA ASP A 148 -17.28 12.25 -11.47
C ASP A 148 -15.82 12.68 -11.73
N ASN A 149 -14.95 11.74 -12.08
CA ASN A 149 -13.54 11.98 -12.42
C ASN A 149 -13.27 11.84 -13.93
N GLU A 150 -14.32 11.82 -14.77
CA GLU A 150 -14.19 11.92 -16.22
C GLU A 150 -13.59 13.29 -16.58
N ASP A 151 -12.56 13.29 -17.43
CA ASP A 151 -11.86 14.51 -17.80
C ASP A 151 -12.78 15.47 -18.56
N ILE A 152 -12.62 16.78 -18.25
CA ILE A 152 -13.18 17.87 -19.06
C ILE A 152 -12.58 17.74 -20.47
N PRO A 153 -13.40 17.74 -21.54
CA PRO A 153 -12.90 17.60 -22.90
C PRO A 153 -11.82 18.65 -23.19
N ASN A 154 -10.68 18.21 -23.70
CA ASN A 154 -9.66 19.11 -24.22
C ASN A 154 -10.22 19.88 -25.44
N LEU A 155 -9.53 20.96 -25.85
CA LEU A 155 -9.96 21.86 -26.95
C LEU A 155 -10.21 21.13 -28.30
N PHE A 156 -9.79 19.87 -28.41
CA PHE A 156 -9.92 19.01 -29.58
C PHE A 156 -11.00 17.92 -29.45
N GLY A 157 -11.75 17.88 -28.34
CA GLY A 157 -12.88 16.98 -28.14
C GLY A 157 -12.52 15.51 -27.90
N GLU A 158 -11.25 15.19 -27.62
CA GLU A 158 -10.83 13.83 -27.27
C GLU A 158 -11.07 13.59 -25.77
N ARG A 159 -11.90 12.60 -25.43
CA ARG A 159 -12.07 12.12 -24.04
C ARG A 159 -11.18 10.88 -23.85
N GLU A 160 -10.45 10.81 -22.76
CA GLU A 160 -9.42 9.76 -22.53
C GLU A 160 -9.92 8.58 -21.68
N PHE A 161 -11.03 8.77 -20.95
CA PHE A 161 -11.63 7.78 -20.06
C PHE A 161 -13.15 7.80 -20.20
N TYR A 162 -13.80 6.65 -20.43
CA TYR A 162 -15.24 6.54 -20.64
C TYR A 162 -15.86 5.51 -19.72
N PHE A 163 -17.04 5.79 -19.15
CA PHE A 163 -17.88 4.74 -18.59
C PHE A 163 -18.95 4.26 -19.58
N GLN A 164 -19.14 2.94 -19.68
CA GLN A 164 -20.22 2.34 -20.46
C GLN A 164 -20.99 1.30 -19.63
N ASP A 165 -22.26 1.61 -19.32
CA ASP A 165 -23.19 0.65 -18.73
C ASP A 165 -23.43 -0.50 -19.72
N SER A 166 -23.02 -1.70 -19.32
CA SER A 166 -23.09 -2.90 -20.16
C SER A 166 -23.84 -3.99 -19.42
N LYS A 167 -25.16 -3.84 -19.35
CA LYS A 167 -26.05 -4.79 -18.67
C LYS A 167 -25.86 -6.18 -19.25
N ASN A 168 -25.56 -7.14 -18.36
CA ASN A 168 -25.48 -8.56 -18.69
C ASN A 168 -24.47 -8.92 -19.80
N ASN A 169 -23.36 -8.18 -19.89
CA ASN A 169 -22.28 -8.51 -20.83
C ASN A 169 -21.48 -9.72 -20.31
N VAL A 170 -21.26 -10.71 -21.19
CA VAL A 170 -20.51 -11.94 -20.89
C VAL A 170 -19.07 -11.64 -20.44
N LEU A 171 -18.48 -10.53 -20.89
CA LEU A 171 -17.13 -10.10 -20.53
C LEU A 171 -17.04 -9.56 -19.09
N ILE A 172 -18.12 -9.00 -18.55
CA ILE A 172 -18.20 -8.65 -17.13
C ILE A 172 -18.31 -9.94 -16.30
N GLN A 173 -19.11 -10.90 -16.75
CA GLN A 173 -19.20 -12.20 -16.08
C GLN A 173 -17.85 -12.93 -16.07
N LEU A 174 -17.06 -12.81 -17.14
CA LEU A 174 -15.67 -13.29 -17.18
C LEU A 174 -14.80 -12.62 -16.11
N ALA A 175 -14.91 -11.30 -15.94
CA ALA A 175 -14.20 -10.57 -14.89
C ALA A 175 -14.59 -11.10 -13.49
N GLY A 176 -15.87 -11.33 -13.26
CA GLY A 176 -16.39 -11.94 -12.01
C GLY A 176 -15.91 -13.36 -11.78
N PHE A 177 -15.86 -14.17 -12.84
CA PHE A 177 -15.34 -15.53 -12.78
C PHE A 177 -13.85 -15.57 -12.41
N ILE A 178 -13.05 -14.68 -13.01
CA ILE A 178 -11.62 -14.54 -12.71
C ILE A 178 -11.43 -14.01 -11.29
N SER A 179 -12.15 -12.95 -10.90
CA SER A 179 -12.08 -12.37 -9.55
C SER A 179 -12.42 -13.42 -8.48
N GLY A 180 -13.50 -14.17 -8.70
CA GLY A 180 -13.90 -15.26 -7.83
C GLY A 180 -12.91 -16.43 -7.81
N THR A 181 -12.22 -16.70 -8.92
CA THR A 181 -11.13 -17.71 -8.99
C THR A 181 -9.91 -17.27 -8.19
N LEU A 182 -9.49 -16.01 -8.34
CA LEU A 182 -8.39 -15.45 -7.56
C LEU A 182 -8.67 -15.49 -6.05
N SER A 183 -9.92 -15.39 -5.63
CA SER A 183 -10.28 -15.50 -4.20
C SER A 183 -9.85 -16.81 -3.55
N PHE A 184 -9.73 -17.92 -4.30
CA PHE A 184 -9.28 -19.22 -3.77
C PHE A 184 -7.80 -19.23 -3.35
N GLU A 185 -6.99 -18.33 -3.90
CA GLU A 185 -5.57 -18.22 -3.53
C GLU A 185 -5.34 -17.54 -2.18
N TYR A 186 -6.27 -16.66 -1.81
CA TYR A 186 -6.14 -15.76 -0.67
C TYR A 186 -6.96 -16.20 0.54
N GLU A 187 -8.19 -16.68 0.33
CA GLU A 187 -9.07 -17.12 1.41
C GLU A 187 -8.63 -18.49 1.95
N LYS A 188 -8.36 -18.56 3.27
CA LYS A 188 -7.85 -19.77 3.93
C LYS A 188 -8.81 -20.96 3.78
N ASP A 189 -10.11 -20.72 3.94
CA ASP A 189 -11.16 -21.77 3.92
C ASP A 189 -11.41 -22.36 2.52
N LYS A 190 -10.84 -21.72 1.50
CA LYS A 190 -10.95 -22.12 0.09
C LYS A 190 -9.66 -22.76 -0.43
N LYS A 191 -8.55 -22.68 0.31
CA LYS A 191 -7.21 -23.03 -0.16
C LYS A 191 -6.85 -24.50 -0.03
N GLU A 192 -7.58 -25.25 0.82
CA GLU A 192 -7.15 -26.58 1.29
C GLU A 192 -6.94 -27.61 0.16
N ASP A 193 -7.56 -27.42 -1.02
CA ASP A 193 -7.38 -28.29 -2.21
C ASP A 193 -7.26 -27.50 -3.54
N ALA A 194 -7.04 -26.19 -3.48
CA ALA A 194 -7.05 -25.34 -4.66
C ALA A 194 -5.73 -25.44 -5.45
N PRO A 195 -5.78 -25.71 -6.78
CA PRO A 195 -4.63 -25.54 -7.66
C PRO A 195 -4.13 -24.09 -7.64
N ASN A 196 -2.84 -23.87 -7.95
CA ASN A 196 -2.28 -22.52 -8.04
C ASN A 196 -2.82 -21.79 -9.28
N TYR A 197 -3.94 -21.09 -9.13
CA TYR A 197 -4.64 -20.37 -10.19
C TYR A 197 -3.85 -19.18 -10.71
N ILE A 198 -3.03 -18.52 -9.87
CA ILE A 198 -2.14 -17.45 -10.32
C ILE A 198 -1.15 -17.97 -11.36
N LYS A 199 -0.53 -19.14 -11.12
CA LYS A 199 0.40 -19.75 -12.08
C LYS A 199 -0.27 -20.13 -13.41
N ILE A 200 -1.54 -20.52 -13.38
CA ILE A 200 -2.30 -20.88 -14.59
C ILE A 200 -2.60 -19.63 -15.41
N LEU A 201 -3.01 -18.55 -14.74
CA LEU A 201 -3.38 -17.28 -15.35
C LEU A 201 -2.16 -16.37 -15.66
N ASP A 202 -0.95 -16.76 -15.27
CA ASP A 202 0.27 -15.95 -15.32
C ASP A 202 0.53 -15.33 -16.71
N LYS A 203 0.28 -16.08 -17.79
CA LYS A 203 0.47 -15.59 -19.18
C LYS A 203 -0.52 -14.48 -19.59
N LYS A 204 -1.63 -14.34 -18.87
CA LYS A 204 -2.70 -13.35 -19.13
C LYS A 204 -2.72 -12.23 -18.10
N ILE A 205 -2.22 -12.48 -16.89
CA ILE A 205 -2.08 -11.48 -15.84
C ILE A 205 -1.01 -10.46 -16.26
N ILE A 206 -1.42 -9.21 -16.45
CA ILE A 206 -0.50 -8.09 -16.61
C ILE A 206 0.10 -7.74 -15.25
N ARG A 207 -0.76 -7.61 -14.23
CA ARG A 207 -0.35 -7.21 -12.88
C ARG A 207 -1.44 -7.54 -11.86
N ILE A 208 -1.00 -7.97 -10.67
CA ILE A 208 -1.84 -8.02 -9.47
C ILE A 208 -1.29 -7.01 -8.48
N GLU A 209 -2.02 -5.93 -8.25
CA GLU A 209 -1.68 -4.93 -7.25
C GLU A 209 -2.18 -5.39 -5.88
N HIS A 210 -1.27 -5.43 -4.90
CA HIS A 210 -1.62 -5.81 -3.54
C HIS A 210 -1.67 -4.59 -2.62
N PHE A 211 -2.76 -4.47 -1.87
CA PHE A 211 -2.91 -3.47 -0.83
C PHE A 211 -3.21 -4.13 0.52
N PRO A 212 -2.60 -3.68 1.64
CA PRO A 212 -1.49 -2.75 1.73
C PRO A 212 -0.20 -3.32 1.11
N ARG A 213 0.63 -2.47 0.49
CA ARG A 213 1.95 -2.87 -0.02
C ARG A 213 2.82 -3.32 1.16
N ILE A 214 3.49 -4.46 0.97
CA ILE A 214 4.38 -5.06 1.97
C ILE A 214 5.82 -4.75 1.58
N ILE A 215 6.66 -4.44 2.57
CA ILE A 215 8.06 -4.05 2.40
C ILE A 215 8.83 -5.01 1.48
N SER A 216 8.66 -6.32 1.66
CA SER A 216 9.37 -7.33 0.88
C SER A 216 9.05 -7.26 -0.61
N LYS A 217 7.78 -7.08 -0.99
CA LYS A 217 7.38 -6.94 -2.40
C LYS A 217 7.88 -5.62 -3.00
N TYR A 218 7.77 -4.53 -2.24
CA TYR A 218 8.22 -3.22 -2.69
C TYR A 218 9.73 -3.17 -3.01
N ILE A 219 10.57 -3.78 -2.17
CA ILE A 219 12.02 -3.86 -2.42
C ILE A 219 12.31 -4.66 -3.70
N ILE A 220 11.61 -5.79 -3.91
CA ILE A 220 11.79 -6.64 -5.11
C ILE A 220 11.37 -5.87 -6.37
N GLU A 221 10.18 -5.27 -6.37
CA GLU A 221 9.66 -4.49 -7.51
C GLU A 221 10.55 -3.30 -7.87
N LYS A 222 11.13 -2.63 -6.86
CA LYS A 222 12.11 -1.55 -7.11
C LYS A 222 13.44 -2.06 -7.63
N SER A 223 13.94 -3.19 -7.13
CA SER A 223 15.21 -3.74 -7.60
C SER A 223 15.18 -4.09 -9.09
N THR A 224 13.98 -4.33 -9.66
CA THR A 224 13.77 -4.56 -11.09
C THR A 224 13.61 -3.29 -11.95
N ILE A 225 13.35 -2.12 -11.35
CA ILE A 225 13.13 -0.86 -12.07
C ILE A 225 14.34 0.05 -11.82
N SER A 226 15.27 0.06 -12.78
CA SER A 226 16.52 0.82 -12.76
C SER A 226 16.32 2.33 -13.00
N ASP A 227 15.56 3.02 -12.14
CA ASP A 227 15.53 4.48 -12.15
C ASP A 227 16.47 5.02 -11.05
N GLU A 228 17.65 5.42 -11.53
CA GLU A 228 18.78 5.93 -10.76
C GLU A 228 18.49 7.31 -10.13
N HIS A 229 19.12 7.54 -8.96
CA HIS A 229 19.28 8.79 -8.21
C HIS A 229 18.20 9.24 -7.20
N ASN A 230 16.94 8.80 -7.22
CA ASN A 230 15.97 9.11 -6.14
C ASN A 230 15.53 7.89 -5.30
N ASN A 231 16.01 6.69 -5.65
CA ASN A 231 15.59 5.45 -5.01
C ASN A 231 16.56 4.92 -3.95
N GLU A 232 17.84 5.32 -3.98
CA GLU A 232 18.87 4.79 -3.09
C GLU A 232 18.61 5.06 -1.60
N ILE A 233 18.18 6.28 -1.25
CA ILE A 233 17.87 6.66 0.14
C ILE A 233 16.74 5.79 0.68
N SER A 234 15.69 5.61 -0.12
CA SER A 234 14.54 4.78 0.25
C SER A 234 14.96 3.33 0.48
N ASP A 235 15.80 2.80 -0.40
CA ASP A 235 16.23 1.39 -0.35
C ASP A 235 17.18 1.12 0.82
N ILE A 236 18.07 2.06 1.15
CA ILE A 236 18.87 2.02 2.38
C ILE A 236 17.94 2.01 3.60
N CYS A 237 16.99 2.94 3.68
CA CYS A 237 16.06 2.99 4.82
C CYS A 237 15.28 1.68 4.98
N LEU A 238 14.74 1.14 3.88
CA LEU A 238 13.98 -0.11 3.91
C LEU A 238 14.83 -1.33 4.30
N ARG A 239 16.10 -1.40 3.88
CA ARG A 239 17.01 -2.47 4.32
C ARG A 239 17.28 -2.42 5.82
N HIS A 240 17.55 -1.23 6.37
CA HIS A 240 17.75 -1.06 7.83
C HIS A 240 16.49 -1.43 8.62
N ILE A 241 15.31 -1.06 8.11
CA ILE A 241 14.02 -1.44 8.67
C ILE A 241 13.85 -2.96 8.65
N GLN A 242 14.12 -3.62 7.52
CA GLN A 242 13.99 -5.07 7.40
C GLN A 242 14.95 -5.80 8.35
N GLY A 243 16.19 -5.32 8.48
CA GLY A 243 17.15 -5.82 9.46
C GLY A 243 16.61 -5.73 10.88
N PHE A 244 16.06 -4.57 11.26
CA PHE A 244 15.43 -4.39 12.57
C PHE A 244 14.24 -5.32 12.79
N LEU A 245 13.31 -5.41 11.83
CA LEU A 245 12.13 -6.26 11.94
C LEU A 245 12.52 -7.73 12.05
N SER A 246 13.45 -8.23 11.22
CA SER A 246 13.89 -9.63 11.28
C SER A 246 14.48 -10.02 12.65
N LYS A 247 15.16 -9.08 13.32
CA LYS A 247 15.79 -9.28 14.63
C LYS A 247 14.79 -9.23 15.79
N TYR A 248 13.76 -8.38 15.72
CA TYR A 248 12.90 -8.05 16.87
C TYR A 248 11.42 -8.39 16.68
N GLU A 249 11.00 -8.96 15.55
CA GLU A 249 9.58 -9.26 15.28
C GLU A 249 8.94 -10.24 16.28
N LYS A 250 9.74 -11.10 16.93
CA LYS A 250 9.31 -12.03 17.99
C LYS A 250 9.82 -11.67 19.38
N ALA A 251 10.30 -10.45 19.58
CA ALA A 251 10.81 -10.02 20.88
C ALA A 251 9.69 -10.02 21.94
N ALA A 252 9.95 -10.61 23.11
CA ALA A 252 9.02 -10.64 24.23
C ALA A 252 8.97 -9.33 25.04
N ASP A 253 9.95 -8.45 24.83
CA ASP A 253 10.08 -7.18 25.54
C ASP A 253 9.05 -6.15 25.06
N GLU A 254 8.36 -5.52 26.02
CA GLU A 254 7.27 -4.56 25.73
C GLU A 254 7.77 -3.34 24.94
N ASP A 255 8.93 -2.80 25.28
CA ASP A 255 9.52 -1.66 24.56
C ASP A 255 9.86 -2.08 23.11
N ARG A 256 10.41 -3.28 22.89
CA ARG A 256 10.68 -3.80 21.54
C ARG A 256 9.41 -4.07 20.74
N MET A 257 8.37 -4.63 21.34
CA MET A 257 7.08 -4.79 20.66
C MET A 257 6.50 -3.44 20.22
N ASN A 258 6.56 -2.45 21.11
CA ASN A 258 6.10 -1.09 20.82
C ASN A 258 6.91 -0.45 19.68
N GLN A 259 8.23 -0.66 19.65
CA GLN A 259 9.10 -0.23 18.55
C GLN A 259 8.71 -0.86 17.22
N VAL A 260 8.47 -2.18 17.20
CA VAL A 260 8.05 -2.90 15.98
C VAL A 260 6.70 -2.39 15.49
N ILE A 261 5.74 -2.13 16.38
CA ILE A 261 4.42 -1.61 16.02
C ILE A 261 4.53 -0.23 15.35
N VAL A 262 5.26 0.69 15.98
CA VAL A 262 5.46 2.06 15.46
C VAL A 262 6.20 2.02 14.13
N LEU A 263 7.23 1.16 14.02
CA LEU A 263 7.98 1.02 12.78
C LEU A 263 7.13 0.47 11.63
N LYS A 264 6.32 -0.56 11.89
CA LYS A 264 5.38 -1.12 10.89
C LYS A 264 4.36 -0.08 10.44
N TYR A 265 3.89 0.79 11.34
CA TYR A 265 2.99 1.88 10.98
C TYR A 265 3.66 2.93 10.08
N LEU A 266 4.86 3.38 10.45
CA LEU A 266 5.67 4.30 9.63
C LEU A 266 5.93 3.73 8.24
N CYS A 267 6.28 2.44 8.15
CA CYS A 267 6.49 1.74 6.88
C CYS A 267 5.23 1.69 6.05
N SER A 268 4.10 1.36 6.65
CA SER A 268 2.84 1.30 5.90
C SER A 268 2.47 2.66 5.32
N LYS A 269 2.62 3.74 6.09
CA LYS A 269 2.38 5.10 5.59
C LYS A 269 3.36 5.51 4.50
N PHE A 270 4.61 5.06 4.59
CA PHE A 270 5.61 5.28 3.55
C PHE A 270 5.25 4.57 2.23
N LEU A 271 4.79 3.33 2.32
CA LEU A 271 4.49 2.49 1.15
C LEU A 271 3.14 2.82 0.50
N ASN A 272 2.15 3.21 1.30
CA ASN A 272 0.75 3.29 0.89
C ASN A 272 0.21 4.72 0.73
N ASN A 273 0.96 5.75 1.13
CA ASN A 273 0.55 7.14 0.92
C ASN A 273 1.43 7.84 -0.11
N ASP A 274 0.81 8.29 -1.22
CA ASP A 274 1.50 9.02 -2.28
C ASP A 274 2.13 10.34 -1.81
N THR A 275 1.47 11.02 -0.87
CA THR A 275 1.92 12.34 -0.39
C THR A 275 3.11 12.25 0.56
N ARG A 276 3.41 11.07 1.12
CA ARG A 276 4.51 10.80 2.07
C ARG A 276 4.73 11.91 3.12
N LYS A 277 3.63 12.48 3.63
CA LYS A 277 3.66 13.57 4.62
C LYS A 277 4.22 13.08 5.95
N TYR A 278 4.77 14.01 6.73
CA TYR A 278 5.16 13.74 8.11
C TYR A 278 3.94 13.30 8.94
N ILE A 279 4.15 12.29 9.79
CA ILE A 279 3.11 11.77 10.67
C ILE A 279 3.23 12.45 12.03
N PRO A 280 2.18 13.12 12.53
CA PRO A 280 2.18 13.74 13.85
C PRO A 280 2.51 12.73 14.96
N THR A 281 3.20 13.20 16.00
CA THR A 281 3.55 12.34 17.16
C THR A 281 2.29 11.81 17.86
N THR A 282 1.23 12.61 17.91
CA THR A 282 -0.07 12.23 18.50
C THR A 282 -0.72 11.06 17.75
N GLU A 283 -0.65 11.06 16.41
CA GLU A 283 -1.17 9.96 15.59
C GLU A 283 -0.42 8.65 15.89
N LEU A 284 0.91 8.69 15.99
CA LEU A 284 1.72 7.51 16.31
C LEU A 284 1.44 6.97 17.73
N ILE A 285 1.29 7.87 18.71
CA ILE A 285 0.97 7.48 20.09
C ILE A 285 -0.44 6.88 20.17
N ASN A 286 -1.42 7.47 19.46
CA ASN A 286 -2.78 6.94 19.42
C ASN A 286 -2.83 5.56 18.77
N ASN A 287 -2.10 5.36 17.66
CA ASN A 287 -2.01 4.06 17.01
C ASN A 287 -1.39 3.00 17.93
N LEU A 288 -0.35 3.38 18.69
CA LEU A 288 0.26 2.49 19.66
C LEU A 288 -0.73 2.13 20.78
N LYS A 289 -1.42 3.13 21.35
CA LYS A 289 -2.44 2.93 22.38
C LYS A 289 -3.57 2.02 21.90
N TYR A 290 -4.01 2.18 20.65
CA TYR A 290 -5.04 1.34 20.05
C TYR A 290 -4.61 -0.14 19.98
N ARG A 291 -3.36 -0.41 19.60
CA ARG A 291 -2.85 -1.79 19.44
C ARG A 291 -2.42 -2.46 20.74
N THR A 292 -1.93 -1.71 21.72
CA THR A 292 -1.41 -2.27 22.98
C THR A 292 -2.36 -2.08 24.16
N GLY A 293 -3.42 -1.28 24.00
CA GLY A 293 -4.32 -0.87 25.08
C GLY A 293 -3.71 0.10 26.09
N LYS A 294 -2.43 0.45 25.96
CA LYS A 294 -1.69 1.26 26.93
C LYS A 294 -1.37 2.65 26.40
N ALA A 295 -1.71 3.68 27.17
CA ALA A 295 -1.31 5.03 26.84
C ALA A 295 0.16 5.27 27.21
N VAL A 296 0.93 5.85 26.29
CA VAL A 296 2.34 6.22 26.51
C VAL A 296 2.51 7.74 26.51
N SER A 297 3.47 8.24 27.30
CA SER A 297 3.80 9.67 27.30
C SER A 297 4.62 10.05 26.07
N MET A 298 4.58 11.33 25.68
CA MET A 298 5.44 11.84 24.59
C MET A 298 6.92 11.66 24.88
N GLN A 299 7.33 11.79 26.15
CA GLN A 299 8.72 11.59 26.55
C GLN A 299 9.14 10.13 26.36
N TYR A 300 8.32 9.18 26.82
CA TYR A 300 8.56 7.75 26.60
C TYR A 300 8.65 7.43 25.10
N PHE A 301 7.70 7.95 24.30
CA PHE A 301 7.72 7.74 22.84
C PHE A 301 9.03 8.24 22.19
N ARG A 302 9.52 9.42 22.59
CA ARG A 302 10.76 9.98 22.05
C ARG A 302 12.00 9.19 22.47
N THR A 303 12.11 8.80 23.74
CA THR A 303 13.34 8.23 24.31
C THR A 303 13.42 6.70 24.24
N ARG A 304 12.29 6.01 24.40
CA ARG A 304 12.23 4.53 24.43
C ARG A 304 11.85 3.92 23.09
N ILE A 305 11.17 4.68 22.23
CA ILE A 305 10.76 4.19 20.91
C ILE A 305 11.65 4.81 19.82
N ILE A 306 11.51 6.11 19.53
CA ILE A 306 12.20 6.72 18.37
C ILE A 306 13.72 6.72 18.54
N ALA A 307 14.24 7.14 19.70
CA ALA A 307 15.68 7.13 19.93
C ALA A 307 16.25 5.72 19.84
N LYS A 308 15.58 4.71 20.41
CA LYS A 308 16.03 3.31 20.34
C LYS A 308 15.96 2.69 18.95
N LEU A 309 14.99 3.08 18.13
CA LEU A 309 14.97 2.72 16.71
C LEU A 309 16.20 3.30 15.99
N ARG A 310 16.56 4.56 16.28
CA ARG A 310 17.74 5.20 15.70
C ARG A 310 19.06 4.63 16.20
N ASP A 311 19.15 4.30 17.49
CA ASP A 311 20.33 3.66 18.09
C ASP A 311 20.63 2.31 17.41
N GLU A 312 19.61 1.59 16.94
CA GLU A 312 19.75 0.34 16.18
C GLU A 312 19.93 0.57 14.65
N GLY A 313 20.15 1.81 14.24
CA GLY A 313 20.44 2.19 12.86
C GLY A 313 19.22 2.37 11.96
N VAL A 314 17.99 2.40 12.50
CA VAL A 314 16.81 2.72 11.69
C VAL A 314 16.76 4.22 11.40
N ILE A 315 16.74 4.57 10.11
CA ILE A 315 16.72 5.97 9.67
C ILE A 315 15.29 6.50 9.70
N ILE A 316 15.04 7.46 10.61
CA ILE A 316 13.75 8.14 10.76
C ILE A 316 14.01 9.64 10.76
N ALA A 317 13.41 10.36 9.81
CA ALA A 317 13.48 11.82 9.76
C ALA A 317 12.53 12.44 10.80
N SER A 318 13.00 13.46 11.52
CA SER A 318 12.18 14.27 12.42
C SER A 318 12.06 15.69 11.92
N SER A 319 10.87 16.25 12.05
CA SER A 319 10.63 17.69 11.90
C SER A 319 9.65 18.16 12.98
N SER A 320 9.38 19.47 13.01
CA SER A 320 8.30 20.05 13.83
C SER A 320 6.92 19.46 13.51
N LYS A 321 6.75 18.87 12.32
CA LYS A 321 5.50 18.24 11.85
C LYS A 321 5.38 16.77 12.29
N GLY A 322 6.44 16.14 12.80
CA GLY A 322 6.44 14.77 13.29
C GLY A 322 7.54 13.90 12.67
N TYR A 323 7.22 12.63 12.40
CA TYR A 323 8.20 11.62 11.95
C TYR A 323 7.84 11.03 10.59
N LYS A 324 8.85 10.59 9.83
CA LYS A 324 8.68 9.83 8.59
C LYS A 324 9.92 9.00 8.26
N ILE A 325 9.73 8.01 7.39
CA ILE A 325 10.86 7.35 6.71
C ILE A 325 11.26 8.24 5.53
N PRO A 326 12.53 8.65 5.43
CA PRO A 326 12.97 9.54 4.37
C PRO A 326 13.07 8.78 3.03
N ALA A 327 12.61 9.42 1.96
CA ALA A 327 12.80 9.01 0.58
C ALA A 327 13.65 10.00 -0.23
N LYS A 328 13.75 11.25 0.23
CA LYS A 328 14.42 12.35 -0.47
C LYS A 328 15.51 12.97 0.39
N GLU A 329 16.52 13.52 -0.25
CA GLU A 329 17.64 14.19 0.43
C GLU A 329 17.17 15.33 1.36
N ASN A 330 16.23 16.16 0.90
CA ASN A 330 15.66 17.25 1.71
C ASN A 330 15.07 16.77 3.04
N GLU A 331 14.56 15.54 3.11
CA GLU A 331 13.96 14.98 4.33
C GLU A 331 15.03 14.52 5.32
N LEU A 332 16.22 14.16 4.83
CA LEU A 332 17.40 13.94 5.67
C LEU A 332 17.92 15.28 6.21
N TYR A 333 17.96 16.33 5.38
CA TYR A 333 18.31 17.67 5.84
C TYR A 333 17.29 18.23 6.83
N ASP A 334 16.00 17.96 6.69
CA ASP A 334 15.00 18.32 7.69
C ASP A 334 15.38 17.78 9.08
N PHE A 335 15.83 16.51 9.12
CA PHE A 335 16.29 15.89 10.37
C PHE A 335 17.56 16.55 10.92
N ILE A 336 18.57 16.79 10.07
CA ILE A 336 19.83 17.44 10.46
C ILE A 336 19.57 18.87 10.95
N ASN A 337 18.78 19.65 10.21
CA ASN A 337 18.44 21.03 10.54
C ASN A 337 17.65 21.09 11.85
N HIS A 338 16.66 20.21 12.02
CA HIS A 338 15.90 20.13 13.27
C HIS A 338 16.82 19.79 14.45
N GLY A 339 17.73 18.81 14.31
CA GLY A 339 18.72 18.50 15.32
C GLY A 339 19.64 19.70 15.63
N THR A 340 20.10 20.39 14.60
CA THR A 340 21.00 21.55 14.70
C THR A 340 20.37 22.70 15.48
N THR A 341 19.07 22.97 15.30
CA THR A 341 18.35 23.99 16.08
C THR A 341 18.28 23.70 17.58
N ILE A 342 18.44 22.44 17.99
CA ILE A 342 18.45 22.02 19.40
C ILE A 342 19.89 21.95 19.93
N ILE A 343 20.79 21.30 19.17
CA ILE A 343 22.16 21.00 19.58
C ILE A 343 23.00 22.28 19.63
N MET A 344 22.94 23.14 18.62
CA MET A 344 23.81 24.34 18.55
C MET A 344 23.59 25.31 19.71
N PRO A 345 22.34 25.67 20.11
CA PRO A 345 22.14 26.51 21.28
C PRO A 345 22.57 25.86 22.60
N MET A 346 22.53 24.53 22.71
CA MET A 346 23.01 23.81 23.90
C MET A 346 24.53 23.85 23.98
N LEU A 347 25.22 23.58 22.88
CA LEU A 347 26.68 23.68 22.78
C LEU A 347 27.16 25.11 23.05
N ALA A 348 26.49 26.12 22.49
CA ALA A 348 26.82 27.52 22.75
C ALA A 348 26.68 27.90 24.24
N ARG A 349 25.67 27.35 24.94
CA ARG A 349 25.49 27.56 26.38
C ARG A 349 26.60 26.90 27.20
N LEU A 350 27.01 25.68 26.84
CA LEU A 350 28.13 24.98 27.47
C LEU A 350 29.44 25.75 27.28
N LYS A 351 29.72 26.22 26.06
CA LYS A 351 30.91 27.03 25.76
C LYS A 351 30.93 28.33 26.57
N LYS A 352 29.82 29.09 26.58
CA LYS A 352 29.72 30.32 27.40
C LYS A 352 29.97 30.08 28.88
N CYS A 353 29.46 28.96 29.42
CA CYS A 353 29.70 28.60 30.81
C CYS A 353 31.20 28.36 31.08
N ARG A 354 31.86 27.56 30.24
CA ARG A 354 33.31 27.31 30.29
C ARG A 354 34.10 28.62 30.22
N ASP A 355 33.83 29.45 29.21
CA ASP A 355 34.57 30.68 28.96
C ASP A 355 34.43 31.67 30.12
N ASN A 356 33.22 31.83 30.67
CA ASN A 356 32.98 32.71 31.81
C ASN A 356 33.72 32.26 33.08
N ILE A 357 33.73 30.96 33.38
CA ILE A 357 34.46 30.41 34.54
C ILE A 357 35.97 30.52 34.33
N LYS A 358 36.46 30.24 33.11
CA LYS A 358 37.88 30.36 32.76
C LYS A 358 38.38 31.79 32.88
N ILE A 359 37.62 32.77 32.38
CA ILE A 359 37.93 34.20 32.54
C ILE A 359 37.86 34.61 34.02
N GLY A 360 36.79 34.25 34.72
CA GLY A 360 36.58 34.63 36.13
C GLY A 360 37.63 34.06 37.09
N THR A 361 38.27 32.96 36.72
CA THR A 361 39.36 32.34 37.51
C THR A 361 40.76 32.73 37.02
N GLY A 362 40.88 33.62 36.03
CA GLY A 362 42.16 34.03 35.44
C GLY A 362 42.89 32.91 34.70
N GLY A 363 42.17 31.90 34.21
CA GLY A 363 42.70 30.74 33.51
C GLY A 363 43.10 29.56 34.39
N ASN A 364 42.93 29.65 35.72
CA ASN A 364 43.29 28.58 36.65
C ASN A 364 42.35 27.37 36.61
N LEU A 365 41.11 27.55 36.12
CA LEU A 365 40.12 26.49 36.01
C LEU A 365 39.52 26.46 34.60
N ASP A 366 39.75 25.37 33.88
CA ASP A 366 39.02 25.03 32.66
C ASP A 366 38.13 23.81 32.93
N LEU A 367 36.82 23.98 32.78
CA LEU A 367 35.84 22.92 33.03
C LEU A 367 36.01 21.71 32.11
N PHE A 368 36.70 21.86 30.97
CA PHE A 368 36.92 20.78 30.01
C PHE A 368 38.30 20.11 30.13
N ASP A 369 39.10 20.44 31.15
CA ASP A 369 40.42 19.82 31.36
C ASP A 369 40.36 18.39 31.92
N ASN A 370 39.23 17.98 32.51
CA ASN A 370 39.05 16.61 32.98
C ASN A 370 39.03 15.61 31.81
N SER A 371 39.64 14.44 32.01
CA SER A 371 39.74 13.36 31.00
C SER A 371 38.39 12.90 30.46
N GLU A 372 37.33 12.99 31.27
CA GLU A 372 35.95 12.64 30.89
C GLU A 372 35.35 13.56 29.83
N TYR A 373 35.92 14.76 29.61
CA TYR A 373 35.41 15.78 28.68
C TYR A 373 36.26 15.97 27.43
N THR A 374 37.18 15.03 27.14
CA THR A 374 38.11 15.10 26.01
C THR A 374 37.39 15.34 24.67
N THR A 375 36.25 14.71 24.42
CA THR A 375 35.45 14.91 23.19
C THR A 375 34.85 16.31 23.08
N LEU A 376 34.39 16.89 24.20
CA LEU A 376 33.87 18.26 24.23
C LEU A 376 35.00 19.27 24.04
N ARG A 377 36.16 19.00 24.64
CA ARG A 377 37.37 19.80 24.46
C ARG A 377 37.79 19.84 22.99
N GLN A 378 37.90 18.69 22.34
CA GLN A 378 38.22 18.59 20.91
C GLN A 378 37.20 19.31 20.02
N PHE A 379 35.93 19.33 20.40
CA PHE A 379 34.89 20.02 19.63
C PHE A 379 34.97 21.55 19.70
N PHE A 380 35.43 22.11 20.82
CA PHE A 380 35.45 23.57 21.05
C PHE A 380 36.82 24.23 20.86
N ASP A 381 37.91 23.46 20.91
CA ASP A 381 39.29 23.94 20.79
C ASP A 381 39.81 23.92 19.33
N ILE A 382 38.93 23.78 18.33
CA ILE A 382 39.24 23.93 16.89
C ILE A 382 39.42 25.40 16.53
#